data_AF-A0A2L2Z1F6-F1
#
_entry.id   AF-A0A2L2Z1F6-F1
#
_cell.length_a   1.000
_cell.length_b   1.000
_cell.length_c   1.000
_cell.angle_alpha   90.00
_cell.angle_beta   90.00
_cell.angle_gamma   90.00
#
_symmetry.space_group_name_H-M   'P 1'
#
loop_
_entity.id
_entity.type
_entity.pdbx_description
1 polymer ?
#
loop_
_entity_poly.entity_id
_entity_poly.type
_entity_poly.pdbx_seq_one_letter_code
_entity_poly.pdbx_strand_id
1 'polypeptide(L)' 'LWTGTNLNPNVFHLLTFFRMNKFAILADIERAFLQIALNENDKDALRFLFTLDDPTKSENTQLQVFRFYRLPFGVNAS' A
#
# COMPACT_ATOMS: atom_id res chain seq x y z
N LEU A 1 11.96 4.27 25.84
CA LEU A 1 11.63 3.73 24.50
C LEU A 1 12.13 4.74 23.48
N TRP A 2 13.18 4.40 22.72
CA TRP A 2 13.69 5.29 21.65
C TRP A 2 12.79 5.11 20.43
N THR A 3 12.05 6.16 20.06
CA THR A 3 11.39 6.22 18.76
C THR A 3 12.44 6.37 17.67
N GLY A 4 12.38 5.51 16.65
CA GLY A 4 13.24 5.61 15.48
C GLY A 4 13.06 6.96 14.77
N THR A 5 14.03 7.35 13.96
CA THR A 5 13.97 8.56 13.13
C THR A 5 12.72 8.51 12.26
N ASN A 6 12.00 9.63 12.17
CA ASN A 6 10.86 9.77 11.28
C ASN A 6 11.30 9.44 9.84
N LEU A 7 10.81 8.33 9.32
CA LEU A 7 11.16 7.82 7.99
C LEU A 7 10.35 8.48 6.87
N ASN A 8 9.43 9.39 7.19
CA ASN A 8 8.73 10.16 6.17
C ASN A 8 9.69 11.24 5.67
N PRO A 9 10.36 11.03 4.52
CA PRO A 9 11.45 11.89 4.12
C PRO A 9 10.82 13.23 3.72
N ASN A 10 11.41 14.33 4.17
CA ASN A 10 11.17 15.59 3.49
C ASN A 10 11.65 15.41 2.04
N VAL A 11 10.70 15.27 1.12
CA VAL A 11 10.97 14.93 -0.29
C VAL A 11 11.93 15.94 -0.91
N PHE A 12 11.80 17.23 -0.56
CA PHE A 12 12.70 18.27 -1.04
C PHE A 12 14.15 18.06 -0.55
N HIS A 13 14.32 17.71 0.72
CA HIS A 13 15.62 17.40 1.29
C HIS A 13 16.23 16.16 0.62
N LEU A 14 15.44 15.08 0.46
CA LEU A 14 15.87 13.85 -0.21
C LEU A 14 16.35 14.10 -1.64
N LEU A 15 15.59 14.87 -2.43
CA LEU A 15 15.94 15.23 -3.80
C LEU A 15 17.20 16.10 -3.87
N THR A 16 17.37 17.02 -2.92
CA THR A 16 18.58 17.85 -2.80
C THR A 16 19.80 16.99 -2.51
N PHE A 17 19.71 16.10 -1.52
CA PHE A 17 20.79 15.14 -1.20
C PHE A 17 21.13 14.23 -2.38
N PHE A 18 20.11 13.72 -3.08
CA PHE A 18 20.31 12.87 -4.26
C PHE A 18 21.10 13.60 -5.36
N ARG A 19 20.83 14.91 -5.58
CA ARG A 19 21.53 15.73 -6.57
C ARG A 19 22.96 16.15 -6.17
N MET A 20 23.23 16.30 -4.87
CA MET A 20 24.56 16.72 -4.38
C MET A 20 25.60 15.60 -4.38
N ASN A 21 25.18 14.34 -4.41
CA ASN A 21 26.08 13.19 -4.34
C ASN A 21 26.49 12.70 -5.74
N LYS A 22 27.74 12.26 -5.87
CA LYS A 22 28.30 11.75 -7.14
C LYS A 22 27.63 10.44 -7.61
N PHE A 23 27.12 9.66 -6.68
CA PHE A 23 26.49 8.37 -6.94
C PHE A 23 25.10 8.37 -6.33
N ALA A 24 24.15 7.85 -7.10
CA ALA A 24 22.75 7.81 -6.74
C ALA A 24 22.22 6.41 -7.05
N ILE A 25 21.56 5.78 -6.08
CA ILE A 25 20.96 4.45 -6.25
C ILE A 25 19.44 4.64 -6.32
N LEU A 26 18.85 4.12 -7.39
CA LEU A 26 17.41 4.06 -7.57
C LEU A 26 17.02 2.60 -7.54
N ALA A 27 16.02 2.28 -6.73
CA ALA A 27 15.41 0.96 -6.68
C ALA A 27 13.91 1.13 -6.90
N ASP A 28 13.34 0.25 -7.70
CA ASP A 28 11.90 0.17 -7.83
C ASP A 28 11.31 -0.45 -6.56
N ILE A 29 10.38 0.27 -5.93
CA ILE A 29 9.70 -0.13 -4.70
C ILE A 29 8.28 -0.65 -4.97
N GLU A 30 7.94 -0.98 -6.23
CA GLU A 30 6.61 -1.46 -6.65
C GLU A 30 6.06 -2.58 -5.75
N ARG A 31 6.93 -3.42 -5.16
CA ARG A 31 6.51 -4.52 -4.27
C ARG A 31 6.79 -4.31 -2.78
N ALA A 32 7.25 -3.13 -2.37
CA ALA A 32 7.58 -2.85 -0.98
C ALA A 32 6.35 -2.94 -0.07
N PHE A 33 5.20 -2.44 -0.51
CA PHE A 33 3.94 -2.49 0.26
C PHE A 33 3.44 -3.91 0.49
N LEU A 34 3.69 -4.82 -0.46
CA LEU A 34 3.32 -6.23 -0.32
C LEU A 34 4.15 -6.97 0.74
N GLN A 35 5.31 -6.43 1.14
CA GLN A 35 6.11 -6.99 2.23
C GLN A 35 5.54 -6.63 3.61
N ILE A 36 4.72 -5.58 3.70
CA ILE A 36 4.16 -5.09 4.97
C ILE A 36 2.89 -5.89 5.29
N ALA A 37 2.91 -6.62 6.40
CA ALA A 37 1.72 -7.28 6.93
C ALA A 37 0.78 -6.25 7.56
N LEU A 38 -0.52 -6.41 7.34
CA LEU A 38 -1.53 -5.64 8.05
C LEU A 38 -1.71 -6.18 9.47
N ASN A 39 -1.92 -5.28 10.42
CA ASN A 39 -2.35 -5.65 11.75
C ASN A 39 -3.71 -6.35 11.66
N GLU A 40 -3.92 -7.40 12.46
CA GLU A 40 -5.18 -8.16 12.48
C GLU A 40 -6.41 -7.27 12.67
N ASN A 41 -6.28 -6.23 13.50
CA ASN A 41 -7.35 -5.28 13.78
C ASN A 41 -7.74 -4.42 12.56
N ASP A 42 -6.81 -4.20 11.62
CA ASP A 42 -7.00 -3.30 10.47
C ASP A 42 -7.43 -4.04 9.20
N LYS A 43 -7.35 -5.38 9.17
CA LYS A 43 -7.70 -6.19 7.99
C LYS A 43 -9.16 -6.03 7.55
N ASP A 44 -10.04 -5.73 8.51
CA ASP A 44 -11.46 -5.56 8.24
C ASP A 44 -11.78 -4.25 7.52
N ALA A 45 -10.98 -3.20 7.75
CA ALA A 45 -11.13 -1.93 7.07
C ALA A 45 -10.77 -2.02 5.58
N LEU A 46 -10.05 -3.07 5.17
CA LEU A 46 -9.56 -3.29 3.81
C LEU A 46 -10.27 -4.46 3.12
N ARG A 47 -11.54 -4.70 3.46
CA ARG A 47 -12.42 -5.64 2.76
C ARG A 47 -12.95 -5.02 1.47
N PHE A 48 -13.08 -5.82 0.43
CA PHE A 48 -13.75 -5.42 -0.81
C PHE A 48 -14.65 -6.52 -1.34
N LEU A 49 -15.67 -6.12 -2.09
CA LEU A 49 -16.61 -7.01 -2.75
C LEU A 49 -16.18 -7.17 -4.20
N PHE A 50 -16.18 -8.41 -4.68
CA PHE A 50 -15.83 -8.71 -6.07
C PHE A 50 -16.70 -9.84 -6.59
N THR A 51 -16.94 -9.82 -7.89
CA THR A 51 -17.69 -10.86 -8.61
C THR A 51 -16.94 -11.20 -9.88
N LEU A 52 -16.99 -12.48 -10.27
CA LEU A 52 -16.51 -12.94 -11.56
C LEU A 52 -17.59 -12.81 -12.65
N ASP A 53 -18.86 -12.74 -12.26
CA ASP A 53 -19.98 -12.54 -13.17
C ASP A 53 -20.19 -11.06 -13.46
N ASP A 54 -20.65 -10.75 -14.68
CA ASP A 54 -21.05 -9.40 -15.07
C ASP A 54 -22.35 -9.02 -14.33
N PRO A 55 -22.29 -8.08 -13.37
CA PRO A 55 -23.46 -7.73 -12.56
C PRO A 55 -24.57 -7.05 -13.37
N THR A 56 -24.29 -6.62 -14.61
CA THR A 56 -25.29 -6.03 -15.49
C THR A 56 -26.05 -7.06 -16.33
N LYS A 57 -25.56 -8.30 -16.40
CA LYS A 57 -26.12 -9.37 -17.24
C LYS A 57 -26.74 -10.52 -16.45
N SER A 58 -26.54 -10.54 -15.14
CA SER A 58 -26.90 -11.64 -14.25
C SER A 58 -27.67 -11.12 -13.03
N GLU A 59 -28.94 -11.50 -12.91
CA GLU A 59 -29.78 -11.17 -11.74
C GLU A 59 -29.32 -11.91 -10.47
N ASN A 60 -28.58 -13.03 -10.62
CA ASN A 60 -28.06 -13.85 -9.52
C ASN A 60 -26.53 -13.83 -9.50
N THR A 61 -25.94 -12.63 -9.54
CA THR A 61 -24.49 -12.45 -9.47
C THR A 61 -23.96 -12.84 -8.09
N GLN A 62 -23.05 -13.82 -8.02
CA GLN A 62 -22.49 -14.27 -6.75
C GLN A 62 -21.40 -13.33 -6.26
N LEU A 63 -21.75 -12.44 -5.32
CA LEU A 63 -20.81 -11.52 -4.71
C LEU A 63 -19.91 -12.23 -3.69
N GLN A 64 -18.61 -12.06 -3.84
CA GLN A 64 -17.59 -12.61 -2.94
C GLN A 64 -16.91 -11.48 -2.16
N VAL A 65 -16.62 -11.75 -0.88
CA VAL A 65 -15.90 -10.81 0.00
C VAL A 65 -14.43 -11.22 0.05
N PHE A 66 -13.54 -10.31 -0.34
CA PHE A 66 -12.10 -10.47 -0.26
C PHE A 66 -11.50 -9.56 0.80
N ARG A 67 -10.33 -9.94 1.32
CA ARG A 67 -9.56 -9.15 2.30
C ARG A 67 -8.11 -9.06 1.89
N PHE A 68 -7.54 -7.87 2.01
CA PHE A 68 -6.09 -7.73 1.91
C PHE A 68 -5.40 -8.21 3.19
N TYR A 69 -4.34 -8.99 3.03
CA TYR A 69 -3.43 -9.39 4.13
C TYR A 69 -2.17 -8.52 4.19
N ARG A 70 -1.90 -7.81 3.10
CA ARG A 70 -0.76 -6.91 2.92
C ARG A 70 -1.27 -5.54 2.55
N LEU A 71 -0.48 -4.51 2.83
CA LEU A 71 -0.88 -3.12 2.62
C LEU A 71 -1.16 -2.88 1.12
N PRO A 72 -2.41 -2.53 0.73
CA PRO A 72 -2.72 -2.20 -0.65
C PRO A 72 -2.33 -0.76 -0.97
N PHE A 73 -2.20 -0.45 -2.26
CA PHE A 73 -1.93 0.90 -2.73
C PHE A 73 -3.13 1.83 -2.50
N GLY A 74 -2.85 3.11 -2.26
CA GLY A 74 -3.89 4.14 -2.13
C GLY A 74 -4.53 4.25 -0.75
N VAL A 75 -4.08 3.46 0.23
CA VAL A 75 -4.51 3.60 1.63
C VAL A 75 -3.78 4.76 2.28
N ASN A 76 -4.54 5.65 2.93
CA ASN A 76 -3.99 6.73 3.72
C ASN A 76 -4.16 6.39 5.21
N ALA A 77 -3.08 6.50 5.98
CA ALA A 77 -3.03 6.26 7.43
C ALA A 77 -2.52 7.50 8.21
N SER A 78 -2.62 8.69 7.59
CA SER A 78 -2.18 9.97 8.15
C SER A 78 -3.15 10.53 9.19
#